data_AF-A0A2A7DZJ4-F1
#
_entry.id   AF-A0A2A7DZJ4-F1
#
_cell.length_a   1.000
_cell.length_b   1.000
_cell.length_c   1.000
_cell.angle_alpha   90.00
_cell.angle_beta   90.00
_cell.angle_gamma   90.00
#
_symmetry.space_group_name_H-M   'P 1'
#
loop_
_entity.id
_entity.type
_entity.pdbx_description
1 polymer ?
#
loop_
_entity_poly.entity_id
_entity_poly.type
_entity_poly.pdbx_seq_one_letter_code
_entity_poly.pdbx_strand_id
1 'polypeptide(L)'
;MYTLFQYNWQVRDDWFKWCEQLSEEELLRKRVGGVGSILETLFHIVDVEYSWISALQGKEDNEPQYKDYKSIQQVRALSDLYKRELGVFLQFWSSSLEYKILKASWTDKTYTYSEVLRHVIVHEIHHIGQLSIWARELNLQPISANLIGRGL
;
A
#
# COMPACT_ATOMS: atom_id res chain seq x y z
N MET A 1 7.50 10.19 -10.83
CA MET A 1 7.16 9.64 -9.50
C MET A 1 5.79 8.97 -9.52
N TYR A 2 4.77 9.62 -10.09
CA TYR A 2 3.42 9.05 -10.26
C TYR A 2 3.41 7.65 -10.92
N THR A 3 4.25 7.39 -11.93
CA THR A 3 4.41 6.06 -12.55
C THR A 3 4.68 4.94 -11.54
N LEU A 4 5.41 5.20 -10.45
CA LEU A 4 5.67 4.19 -9.42
C LEU A 4 4.45 3.92 -8.52
N PHE A 5 3.60 4.93 -8.29
CA PHE A 5 2.29 4.71 -7.65
C PHE A 5 1.37 3.89 -8.56
N GLN A 6 1.34 4.19 -9.86
CA GLN A 6 0.57 3.40 -10.82
C GLN A 6 1.05 1.94 -10.88
N TYR A 7 2.37 1.73 -10.84
CA TYR A 7 2.97 0.41 -10.75
C TYR A 7 2.54 -0.32 -9.48
N ASN A 8 2.67 0.32 -8.32
CA ASN A 8 2.28 -0.25 -7.04
C ASN A 8 0.79 -0.63 -7.05
N TRP A 9 -0.10 0.26 -7.51
CA TRP A 9 -1.53 -0.01 -7.59
C TRP A 9 -1.85 -1.18 -8.52
N GLN A 10 -1.23 -1.27 -9.70
CA GLN A 10 -1.41 -2.40 -10.60
C GLN A 10 -0.97 -3.72 -9.96
N VAL A 11 0.21 -3.74 -9.32
CA VAL A 11 0.73 -4.93 -8.65
C VAL A 11 -0.15 -5.34 -7.48
N ARG A 12 -0.61 -4.37 -6.67
CA ARG A 12 -1.52 -4.62 -5.55
C ARG A 12 -2.85 -5.18 -6.02
N ASP A 13 -3.40 -4.68 -7.13
CA ASP A 13 -4.63 -5.22 -7.74
C ASP A 13 -4.44 -6.65 -8.26
N ASP A 14 -3.28 -6.96 -8.86
CA ASP A 14 -2.90 -8.33 -9.24
C ASP A 14 -2.83 -9.24 -7.99
N TRP A 15 -2.30 -8.75 -6.86
CA TRP A 15 -2.24 -9.49 -5.60
C TRP A 15 -3.61 -9.69 -4.96
N PHE A 16 -4.51 -8.70 -5.02
CA PHE A 16 -5.89 -8.89 -4.57
C PHE A 16 -6.56 -10.01 -5.35
N LYS A 17 -6.38 -10.06 -6.68
CA LYS A 17 -6.89 -11.14 -7.51
C LYS A 17 -6.23 -12.48 -7.19
N TRP A 18 -4.90 -12.49 -6.97
CA TRP A 18 -4.18 -13.70 -6.56
C TRP A 18 -4.71 -14.27 -5.24
N CYS A 19 -5.12 -13.41 -4.31
CA CYS A 19 -5.67 -13.82 -3.02
C CYS A 19 -7.06 -14.49 -3.13
N GLU A 20 -7.79 -14.31 -4.23
CA GLU A 20 -9.11 -14.93 -4.45
C GLU A 20 -9.04 -16.47 -4.50
N GLN A 21 -7.85 -17.05 -4.74
CA GLN A 21 -7.65 -18.51 -4.73
C GLN A 21 -7.44 -19.10 -3.31
N LEU A 22 -7.24 -18.25 -2.31
CA LEU A 22 -6.95 -18.68 -0.94
C LEU A 22 -8.21 -18.74 -0.09
N SER A 23 -8.24 -19.64 0.89
CA SER A 23 -9.27 -19.63 1.93
C SER A 23 -9.04 -18.44 2.88
N GLU A 24 -10.10 -18.04 3.59
CA GLU A 24 -10.01 -17.02 4.64
C GLU A 24 -8.99 -17.41 5.72
N GLU A 25 -8.95 -18.70 6.08
CA GLU A 25 -7.98 -19.24 7.03
C GLU A 25 -6.54 -19.00 6.55
N GLU A 26 -6.22 -19.28 5.28
CA GLU A 26 -4.86 -19.08 4.74
C GLU A 26 -4.48 -17.60 4.59
N LEU A 27 -5.47 -16.72 4.33
CA LEU A 27 -5.27 -15.27 4.29
C LEU A 27 -4.94 -14.68 5.66
N LEU A 28 -5.60 -15.18 6.72
CA LEU A 28 -5.43 -14.75 8.11
C LEU A 28 -4.30 -15.48 8.84
N ARG A 29 -3.83 -16.61 8.30
CA ARG A 29 -2.81 -17.46 8.91
C ARG A 29 -1.55 -16.66 9.24
N LYS A 30 -1.10 -16.79 10.48
CA LYS A 30 0.14 -16.16 10.93
C LYS A 30 1.35 -16.82 10.29
N ARG A 31 2.25 -15.99 9.76
CA ARG A 31 3.50 -16.36 9.07
C ARG A 31 4.67 -15.60 9.68
N VAL A 32 5.87 -16.11 9.47
CA VAL A 32 7.10 -15.42 9.88
C VAL A 32 7.41 -14.30 8.89
N GLY A 33 7.75 -13.12 9.41
CA GLY A 33 8.10 -11.94 8.63
C GLY A 33 6.96 -10.93 8.46
N GLY A 34 7.32 -9.71 8.05
CA GLY A 34 6.35 -8.64 7.81
C GLY A 34 5.45 -8.32 9.00
N VAL A 35 4.20 -7.99 8.71
CA VAL A 35 3.17 -7.68 9.72
C VAL A 35 2.41 -8.92 10.21
N GLY A 36 2.69 -10.10 9.64
CA GLY A 36 2.30 -11.38 10.21
C GLY A 36 1.26 -12.19 9.44
N SER A 37 0.48 -11.63 8.51
CA SER A 37 -0.42 -12.43 7.63
C SER A 37 -0.61 -11.77 6.27
N ILE A 38 -1.12 -12.50 5.27
CA ILE A 38 -1.30 -11.97 3.91
C ILE A 38 -2.33 -10.83 3.91
N LEU A 39 -3.48 -11.02 4.57
CA LEU A 39 -4.53 -10.02 4.62
C LEU A 39 -4.09 -8.76 5.38
N GLU A 40 -3.43 -8.94 6.52
CA GLU A 40 -2.92 -7.84 7.35
C GLU A 40 -1.84 -7.06 6.61
N THR A 41 -0.99 -7.71 5.81
CA THR A 41 0.00 -7.03 4.96
C THR A 41 -0.67 -6.14 3.91
N LEU A 42 -1.68 -6.64 3.20
CA LEU A 42 -2.39 -5.83 2.21
C LEU A 42 -3.15 -4.66 2.85
N PHE A 43 -3.78 -4.89 4.01
CA PHE A 43 -4.41 -3.82 4.79
C PHE A 43 -3.38 -2.76 5.21
N HIS A 44 -2.25 -3.18 5.78
CA HIS A 44 -1.19 -2.29 6.25
C HIS A 44 -0.62 -1.41 5.13
N ILE A 45 -0.42 -1.97 3.93
CA ILE A 45 0.02 -1.21 2.76
C ILE A 45 -0.98 -0.08 2.44
N VAL A 46 -2.28 -0.42 2.36
CA VAL A 46 -3.35 0.53 2.00
C VAL A 46 -3.49 1.64 3.05
N ASP A 47 -3.41 1.26 4.32
CA ASP A 47 -3.50 2.15 5.46
C ASP A 47 -2.33 3.16 5.48
N VAL A 48 -1.09 2.67 5.43
CA VAL A 48 0.12 3.52 5.46
C VAL A 48 0.18 4.46 4.26
N GLU A 49 -0.17 4.00 3.06
CA GLU A 49 -0.26 4.87 1.88
C GLU A 49 -1.24 6.02 2.13
N TYR A 50 -2.45 5.70 2.60
CA TYR A 50 -3.49 6.70 2.79
C TYR A 50 -3.16 7.70 3.91
N SER A 51 -2.70 7.25 5.07
CA SER A 51 -2.38 8.14 6.20
C SER A 51 -1.27 9.13 5.82
N TRP A 52 -0.19 8.67 5.20
CA TRP A 52 0.90 9.56 4.77
C TRP A 52 0.46 10.57 3.72
N ILE A 53 -0.22 10.13 2.65
CA ILE A 53 -0.63 11.04 1.58
C ILE A 53 -1.76 11.98 2.04
N SER A 54 -2.60 11.56 2.99
CA SER A 54 -3.61 12.43 3.62
C SER A 54 -2.98 13.51 4.50
N ALA A 55 -1.92 13.18 5.25
CA ALA A 55 -1.17 14.16 6.03
C ALA A 55 -0.49 15.22 5.14
N LEU A 56 0.00 14.84 3.95
CA LEU A 56 0.51 15.80 2.95
C LEU A 56 -0.57 16.74 2.41
N GLN A 57 -1.85 16.37 2.51
CA GLN A 57 -2.99 17.22 2.17
C GLN A 57 -3.50 18.03 3.36
N GLY A 58 -2.90 17.88 4.55
CA GLY A 58 -3.36 18.53 5.77
C GLY A 58 -4.70 18.01 6.29
N LYS A 59 -5.10 16.80 5.87
CA LYS A 59 -6.31 16.14 6.37
C LYS A 59 -6.02 15.50 7.74
N GLU A 60 -7.04 15.42 8.58
CA GLU A 60 -6.99 14.64 9.81
C GLU A 60 -6.89 13.15 9.50
N ASP A 61 -6.17 12.43 10.36
CA ASP A 61 -6.02 10.99 10.24
C ASP A 61 -7.26 10.29 10.79
N ASN A 62 -8.01 9.63 9.91
CA ASN A 62 -9.08 8.73 10.29
C ASN A 62 -8.55 7.31 10.10
N GLU A 63 -7.77 6.84 11.07
CA GLU A 63 -7.10 5.54 10.99
C GLU A 63 -8.11 4.38 10.97
N PRO A 64 -8.26 3.65 9.85
CA PRO A 64 -9.06 2.44 9.83
C PRO A 64 -8.45 1.41 10.80
N GLN A 65 -9.30 0.69 11.53
CA GLN A 65 -8.84 -0.36 12.42
C GLN A 65 -8.86 -1.70 11.70
N TYR A 66 -7.73 -2.40 11.63
CA TYR A 66 -7.62 -3.69 10.92
C TYR A 66 -8.72 -4.71 11.34
N LYS A 67 -9.12 -4.70 12.62
CA LYS A 67 -10.18 -5.57 13.15
C LYS A 67 -11.52 -5.47 12.40
N ASP A 68 -11.76 -4.38 11.67
CA ASP A 68 -12.98 -4.12 10.92
C ASP A 68 -12.90 -4.64 9.46
N TYR A 69 -11.72 -5.11 9.03
CA TYR A 69 -11.42 -5.58 7.67
C TYR A 69 -10.96 -7.04 7.70
N LYS A 70 -11.92 -7.97 7.73
CA LYS A 70 -11.66 -9.40 7.92
C LYS A 70 -11.71 -10.22 6.63
N SER A 71 -11.96 -9.58 5.48
CA SER A 71 -11.96 -10.25 4.17
C SER A 71 -11.17 -9.49 3.13
N ILE A 72 -10.68 -10.22 2.12
CA ILE A 72 -9.94 -9.63 0.99
C ILE A 72 -10.80 -8.62 0.22
N GLN A 73 -12.12 -8.84 0.14
CA GLN A 73 -13.05 -7.93 -0.53
C GLN A 73 -13.19 -6.60 0.23
N GLN A 74 -13.20 -6.62 1.57
CA GLN A 74 -13.23 -5.40 2.37
C GLN A 74 -11.94 -4.58 2.18
N VAL A 75 -10.78 -5.23 2.24
CA VAL A 75 -9.49 -4.55 2.04
C VAL A 75 -9.36 -4.00 0.61
N ARG A 76 -9.83 -4.74 -0.40
CA ARG A 76 -9.88 -4.27 -1.78
C ARG A 76 -10.79 -3.06 -1.95
N ALA A 77 -12.00 -3.09 -1.36
CA ALA A 77 -12.92 -1.97 -1.40
C ALA A 77 -12.33 -0.71 -0.74
N LEU A 78 -11.60 -0.87 0.37
CA LEU A 78 -10.85 0.22 1.00
C LEU A 78 -9.77 0.76 0.07
N SER A 79 -8.98 -0.13 -0.55
CA SER A 79 -7.94 0.26 -1.51
C SER A 79 -8.54 1.04 -2.70
N ASP A 80 -9.67 0.59 -3.25
CA ASP A 80 -10.34 1.27 -4.37
C ASP A 80 -10.89 2.65 -3.98
N LEU A 81 -11.41 2.79 -2.76
CA LEU A 81 -11.82 4.08 -2.21
C LEU A 81 -10.62 5.02 -2.12
N TYR A 82 -9.55 4.59 -1.43
CA TYR A 82 -8.38 5.42 -1.19
C TYR A 82 -7.63 5.76 -2.48
N LYS A 83 -7.46 4.83 -3.42
CA LYS A 83 -6.87 5.13 -4.75
C LYS A 83 -7.59 6.29 -5.44
N ARG A 84 -8.92 6.35 -5.39
CA ARG A 84 -9.70 7.45 -5.99
C ARG A 84 -9.45 8.79 -5.29
N GLU A 85 -9.40 8.79 -3.96
CA GLU A 85 -9.19 10.01 -3.18
C GLU A 85 -7.77 10.56 -3.32
N LEU A 86 -6.77 9.67 -3.30
CA LEU A 86 -5.36 10.04 -3.40
C LEU A 86 -4.94 10.37 -4.85
N GLY A 87 -5.61 9.75 -5.83
CA GLY A 87 -5.26 9.87 -7.25
C GLY A 87 -5.23 11.32 -7.75
N VAL A 88 -6.16 12.16 -7.28
CA VAL A 88 -6.19 13.59 -7.64
C VAL A 88 -4.91 14.28 -7.15
N PHE A 89 -4.57 14.15 -5.87
CA PHE A 89 -3.38 14.77 -5.29
C PHE A 89 -2.09 14.32 -5.99
N LEU A 90 -1.97 13.02 -6.26
CA LEU A 90 -0.76 12.44 -6.87
C LEU A 90 -0.60 12.82 -8.35
N GLN A 91 -1.70 13.02 -9.10
CA GLN A 91 -1.65 13.49 -10.49
C GLN A 91 -1.22 14.95 -10.60
N PHE A 92 -1.64 15.79 -9.65
CA PHE A 92 -1.27 17.21 -9.61
C PHE A 92 0.05 17.48 -8.89
N TRP A 93 0.81 16.42 -8.54
CA TRP A 93 2.11 16.58 -7.92
C TRP A 93 3.08 17.32 -8.82
N SER A 94 3.72 18.36 -8.29
CA SER A 94 4.75 19.15 -8.96
C SER A 94 6.02 19.22 -8.13
N SER A 95 7.16 19.46 -8.79
CA SER A 95 8.47 19.61 -8.14
C SER A 95 8.49 20.73 -7.09
N SER A 96 7.63 21.74 -7.21
CA SER A 96 7.47 22.80 -6.21
C SER A 96 6.98 22.31 -4.85
N LEU A 97 6.33 21.13 -4.78
CA LEU A 97 5.88 20.54 -3.52
C LEU A 97 7.00 19.77 -2.80
N GLU A 98 8.08 19.39 -3.49
CA GLU A 98 9.09 18.47 -2.94
C GLU A 98 9.74 18.98 -1.64
N TYR A 99 9.94 20.29 -1.54
CA TYR A 99 10.60 20.94 -0.40
C TYR A 99 9.63 21.38 0.71
N LYS A 100 8.32 21.18 0.55
CA LYS A 100 7.38 21.45 1.64
C LYS A 100 7.68 20.56 2.84
N ILE A 101 7.54 21.12 4.02
CA ILE A 101 7.75 20.40 5.28
C ILE A 101 6.41 19.88 5.78
N LEU A 102 6.36 18.58 6.04
CA LEU A 102 5.29 17.93 6.77
C LEU A 102 5.66 17.86 8.25
N LYS A 103 4.70 18.24 9.10
CA LYS A 103 4.67 17.91 10.52
C LYS A 103 3.42 17.09 10.77
N ALA A 104 3.55 15.76 10.76
CA ALA A 104 2.41 14.87 10.99
C ALA A 104 2.02 14.87 12.48
N SER A 105 0.75 14.65 12.78
CA SER A 105 0.21 14.75 14.15
C SER A 105 0.74 13.67 15.09
N TRP A 106 1.16 12.52 14.56
CA TRP A 106 1.61 11.35 15.30
C TRP A 106 3.13 11.29 15.55
N THR A 107 3.89 12.32 15.17
CA THR A 107 5.35 12.34 15.35
C THR A 107 5.90 13.75 15.59
N ASP A 108 6.90 13.85 16.46
CA ASP A 108 7.62 15.11 16.72
C ASP A 108 8.65 15.45 15.62
N LYS A 109 8.88 14.52 14.70
CA LYS A 109 9.80 14.71 13.57
C LYS A 109 9.12 15.46 12.44
N THR A 110 9.93 16.12 11.63
CA THR A 110 9.49 16.77 10.39
C THR A 110 10.13 16.07 9.20
N TYR A 111 9.35 15.96 8.13
CA TYR A 111 9.76 15.28 6.91
C TYR A 111 9.55 16.19 5.71
N THR A 112 10.34 16.02 4.65
CA THR A 112 9.99 16.67 3.39
C THR A 112 8.86 15.89 2.71
N TYR A 113 7.99 16.61 2.00
CA TYR A 113 6.94 16.03 1.17
C TYR A 113 7.51 14.98 0.20
N SER A 114 8.68 15.26 -0.37
CA SER A 114 9.36 14.34 -1.28
C SER A 114 9.90 13.06 -0.60
N GLU A 115 10.30 13.14 0.67
CA GLU A 115 10.75 12.00 1.46
C GLU A 115 9.57 11.07 1.76
N VAL A 116 8.42 11.62 2.14
CA VAL A 116 7.20 10.87 2.41
C VAL A 116 6.73 10.10 1.17
N LEU A 117 6.68 10.75 0.00
CA LEU A 117 6.28 10.05 -1.23
C LEU A 117 7.21 8.87 -1.55
N ARG A 118 8.53 9.07 -1.45
CA ARG A 118 9.50 8.00 -1.71
C ARG A 118 9.38 6.88 -0.68
N HIS A 119 9.14 7.23 0.59
CA HIS A 119 8.89 6.26 1.66
C HIS A 119 7.68 5.38 1.34
N VAL A 120 6.53 5.97 1.00
CA VAL A 120 5.31 5.22 0.66
C VAL A 120 5.55 4.27 -0.53
N ILE A 121 6.24 4.73 -1.57
CA ILE A 121 6.57 3.90 -2.74
C ILE A 121 7.38 2.66 -2.34
N VAL A 122 8.48 2.85 -1.60
CA VAL A 122 9.37 1.72 -1.23
C VAL A 122 8.77 0.84 -0.14
N HIS A 123 7.91 1.38 0.72
CA HIS A 123 7.20 0.64 1.76
C HIS A 123 6.29 -0.43 1.16
N GLU A 124 5.48 -0.09 0.15
CA GLU A 124 4.64 -1.06 -0.53
C GLU A 124 5.47 -2.10 -1.28
N ILE A 125 6.50 -1.69 -2.03
CA ILE A 125 7.40 -2.62 -2.74
C ILE A 125 8.03 -3.63 -1.76
N HIS A 126 8.46 -3.15 -0.60
CA HIS A 126 9.04 -3.99 0.45
C HIS A 126 8.05 -5.07 0.93
N HIS A 127 6.81 -4.68 1.25
CA HIS A 127 5.80 -5.61 1.75
C HIS A 127 5.27 -6.56 0.67
N ILE A 128 5.12 -6.10 -0.58
CA ILE A 128 4.83 -6.98 -1.71
C ILE A 128 5.92 -8.03 -1.93
N GLY A 129 7.19 -7.67 -1.71
CA GLY A 129 8.30 -8.63 -1.71
C GLY A 129 8.11 -9.75 -0.69
N GLN A 130 7.59 -9.44 0.50
CA GLN A 130 7.29 -10.45 1.53
C GLN A 130 6.18 -11.40 1.07
N LEU A 131 5.12 -10.88 0.45
CA LEU A 131 4.04 -11.71 -0.11
C LEU A 131 4.56 -12.70 -1.16
N SER A 132 5.55 -12.30 -1.96
CA SER A 132 6.16 -13.18 -2.96
C SER A 132 6.82 -14.42 -2.37
N ILE A 133 7.39 -14.30 -1.16
CA ILE A 133 8.00 -15.42 -0.43
C ILE A 133 6.91 -16.36 0.07
N TRP A 134 5.87 -15.82 0.73
CA TRP A 134 4.76 -16.64 1.24
C TRP A 134 3.96 -17.32 0.13
N ALA A 135 3.84 -16.71 -1.04
CA ALA A 135 3.27 -17.37 -2.21
C ALA A 135 4.05 -18.63 -2.59
N ARG A 136 5.39 -18.58 -2.54
CA ARG A 136 6.25 -19.74 -2.79
C ARG A 136 6.14 -20.81 -1.71
N GLU A 137 6.02 -20.42 -0.44
CA GLU A 137 5.77 -21.36 0.66
C GLU A 137 4.44 -22.11 0.50
N LEU A 138 3.45 -21.48 -0.13
CA LEU A 138 2.17 -22.09 -0.50
C LEU A 138 2.24 -22.93 -1.79
N ASN A 139 3.42 -23.09 -2.39
CA ASN A 139 3.63 -23.72 -3.70
C ASN A 139 2.85 -23.05 -4.84
N LEU A 140 2.59 -21.75 -4.73
CA LEU A 140 1.90 -20.95 -5.73
C LEU A 140 2.89 -20.04 -6.47
N GLN A 141 2.55 -19.68 -7.71
CA GLN A 141 3.33 -18.70 -8.46
C GLN A 141 3.00 -17.29 -7.93
N PRO A 142 3.99 -16.48 -7.54
CA PRO A 142 3.76 -15.10 -7.12
C PRO A 142 3.45 -14.21 -8.32
N ILE A 143 2.83 -13.06 -8.06
CA ILE A 143 2.69 -11.99 -9.04
C ILE A 143 4.06 -11.43 -9.41
N SER A 144 4.25 -11.11 -10.70
CA SER A 144 5.47 -10.50 -11.21
C SER A 144 5.69 -9.11 -10.59
N ALA A 145 6.87 -8.85 -10.04
CA ALA A 145 7.28 -7.53 -9.56
C ALA A 145 8.00 -6.69 -10.64
N ASN A 146 7.91 -7.09 -11.91
CA ASN A 146 8.55 -6.31 -12.98
C ASN A 146 7.78 -5.02 -13.22
N LEU A 147 8.51 -3.89 -13.19
CA LEU A 147 8.00 -2.60 -13.67
C LEU A 147 7.93 -2.57 -15.21
N ILE A 148 8.94 -3.15 -15.87
CA ILE A 148 9.04 -3.17 -17.34
C ILE A 148 7.93 -4.05 -17.92
N GLY A 149 7.27 -3.56 -18.98
CA GLY A 149 6.24 -4.30 -19.71
C GLY A 149 4.82 -4.17 -19.13
N ARG A 150 4.59 -3.24 -18.18
CA ARG A 150 3.28 -3.00 -17.55
C ARG A 150 2.41 -1.93 -18.23
N GLY A 151 2.92 -1.28 -19.28
CA GLY A 151 2.18 -0.25 -20.03
C GLY A 151 1.95 1.05 -19.24
N LEU A 152 2.94 1.43 -18.43
CA LEU A 152 2.96 2.64 -17.59
C LEU A 152 4.00 3.65 -18.07
#